data_AF-A0A355T9Q5-F1
#
_entry.id   AF-A0A355T9Q5-F1
#
_cell.length_a   1.000
_cell.length_b   1.000
_cell.length_c   1.000
_cell.angle_alpha   90.00
_cell.angle_beta   90.00
_cell.angle_gamma   90.00
#
_symmetry.space_group_name_H-M   'P 1'
#
loop_
_entity.id
_entity.type
_entity.pdbx_description
1 polymer ?
#
loop_
_entity_poly.entity_id
_entity_poly.type
_entity_poly.pdbx_seq_one_letter_code
_entity_poly.pdbx_strand_id
1 'polypeptide(L)'
;MPSKEQLEALKKKKSQITAQISEMHAKIKTQDRKDETRIKILIGAAMMAEAKAQPKIKTFLDQVLKSRIKEKRNIEFLQKKGWMKEP
;
A
#
# COMPACT_ATOMS: atom_id res chain seq x y z
N MET A 1 30.01 -39.88 16.44
CA MET A 1 30.16 -38.44 16.12
C MET A 1 29.36 -38.14 14.86
N PRO A 2 28.64 -37.02 14.76
CA PRO A 2 27.91 -36.68 13.54
C PRO A 2 28.90 -36.58 12.37
N SER A 3 28.59 -37.24 11.25
CA SER A 3 29.51 -37.29 10.11
C SER A 3 29.51 -35.94 9.38
N LYS A 4 30.65 -35.58 8.76
CA LYS A 4 30.75 -34.35 7.94
C LYS A 4 29.66 -34.30 6.86
N GLU A 5 29.26 -35.45 6.32
CA GLU A 5 28.18 -35.56 5.33
C GLU A 5 26.81 -35.18 5.91
N GLN A 6 26.51 -35.57 7.15
CA GLN A 6 25.26 -35.17 7.82
C GLN A 6 25.21 -33.65 8.02
N LEU A 7 26.34 -33.02 8.34
CA LEU A 7 26.42 -31.58 8.50
C LEU A 7 26.22 -30.84 7.15
N GLU A 8 26.84 -31.30 6.07
CA GLU A 8 26.66 -30.70 4.74
C GLU A 8 25.23 -30.90 4.21
N ALA A 9 24.61 -32.05 4.46
CA ALA A 9 23.21 -32.29 4.14
C ALA A 9 22.28 -31.32 4.90
N LEU A 10 22.55 -31.06 6.18
CA LEU A 10 21.79 -30.09 6.98
C LEU A 10 21.98 -28.65 6.49
N LYS A 11 23.21 -28.26 6.11
CA LYS A 11 23.46 -26.93 5.51
C LYS A 11 22.71 -26.74 4.21
N LYS A 12 22.69 -27.76 3.33
CA LYS A 12 21.96 -27.72 2.06
C LYS A 12 20.45 -27.62 2.29
N LYS A 13 19.91 -28.37 3.26
CA LYS A 13 18.49 -28.24 3.65
C LYS A 13 18.18 -26.85 4.20
N LYS A 14 19.05 -26.30 5.05
CA LYS A 14 18.89 -24.94 5.59
C LYS A 14 18.84 -23.90 4.47
N SER A 15 19.76 -23.95 3.50
CA SER A 15 19.75 -22.98 2.40
C SER A 15 18.50 -23.10 1.53
N GLN A 16 18.02 -24.32 1.26
CA GLN A 16 16.77 -24.55 0.54
C GLN A 16 15.56 -23.97 1.29
N ILE A 17 15.45 -24.23 2.60
CA ILE A 17 14.35 -23.71 3.43
C ILE A 17 14.42 -22.18 3.49
N THR A 18 15.61 -21.61 3.66
CA THR A 18 15.78 -20.15 3.67
C THR A 18 15.34 -19.51 2.34
N ALA A 19 15.66 -20.15 1.21
CA ALA A 19 15.20 -19.69 -0.10
C ALA A 19 13.67 -19.73 -0.21
N GLN A 20 13.03 -20.83 0.23
CA GLN A 20 11.57 -20.97 0.23
C GLN A 20 10.88 -19.94 1.14
N ILE A 21 11.45 -19.66 2.32
CA ILE A 21 10.94 -18.62 3.24
C ILE A 21 11.00 -17.26 2.56
N SER A 22 12.12 -16.93 1.92
CA SER A 22 12.31 -15.66 1.21
C SER A 22 11.27 -15.49 0.09
N GLU A 23 11.06 -16.54 -0.71
CA GLU A 23 10.07 -16.54 -1.79
C GLU A 23 8.64 -16.36 -1.25
N MET A 24 8.30 -17.07 -0.17
CA MET A 24 6.99 -16.95 0.47
C MET A 24 6.76 -15.55 1.02
N HIS A 25 7.77 -14.96 1.66
CA HIS A 25 7.71 -13.59 2.16
C HIS A 25 7.54 -12.56 1.02
N ALA A 26 8.21 -12.76 -0.12
CA ALA A 26 8.02 -11.92 -1.30
C ALA A 26 6.60 -12.02 -1.88
N LYS A 27 6.00 -13.22 -1.88
CA LYS A 27 4.60 -13.43 -2.31
C LYS A 27 3.62 -12.73 -1.37
N ILE A 28 3.79 -12.87 -0.05
CA ILE A 28 2.96 -12.18 0.96
C ILE A 28 3.03 -10.68 0.77
N LYS A 29 4.23 -10.10 0.71
CA LYS A 29 4.42 -8.66 0.50
C LYS A 29 3.79 -8.16 -0.80
N THR A 30 3.80 -8.99 -1.85
CA THR A 30 3.15 -8.64 -3.12
C THR A 30 1.63 -8.65 -2.99
N GLN A 31 1.08 -9.63 -2.27
CA GLN A 31 -0.35 -9.69 -1.99
C GLN A 31 -0.81 -8.51 -1.13
N ASP A 32 -0.08 -8.19 -0.06
CA ASP A 32 -0.38 -7.05 0.82
C ASP A 32 -0.44 -5.73 0.04
N ARG A 33 0.50 -5.51 -0.90
CA ARG A 33 0.50 -4.33 -1.76
C ARG A 33 -0.71 -4.27 -2.69
N LYS A 34 -1.17 -5.42 -3.19
CA LYS A 34 -2.38 -5.51 -4.02
C LYS A 34 -3.62 -5.18 -3.19
N ASP A 35 -3.68 -5.71 -1.98
CA ASP A 35 -4.81 -5.50 -1.07
C ASP A 35 -4.86 -4.04 -0.60
N GLU A 36 -3.73 -3.45 -0.22
CA GLU A 36 -3.63 -2.02 0.12
C GLU A 36 -4.07 -1.14 -1.06
N THR A 37 -3.65 -1.47 -2.28
CA THR A 37 -4.06 -0.76 -3.49
C THR A 37 -5.57 -0.88 -3.70
N ARG A 38 -6.13 -2.09 -3.55
CA ARG A 38 -7.57 -2.33 -3.67
C ARG A 38 -8.37 -1.54 -2.64
N ILE A 39 -7.92 -1.51 -1.39
CA ILE A 39 -8.53 -0.73 -0.32
C ILE A 39 -8.56 0.76 -0.68
N LYS A 40 -7.42 1.33 -1.13
CA LYS A 40 -7.34 2.74 -1.55
C LYS A 40 -8.33 3.06 -2.66
N ILE A 41 -8.46 2.18 -3.65
CA ILE A 41 -9.40 2.36 -4.77
C ILE A 41 -10.85 2.30 -4.27
N LEU A 42 -11.21 1.29 -3.47
CA LEU A 42 -12.59 1.10 -3.01
C LEU A 42 -13.04 2.23 -2.09
N ILE A 43 -12.24 2.57 -1.08
CA ILE A 43 -12.53 3.68 -0.17
C ILE A 43 -12.57 5.00 -0.94
N GLY A 44 -11.59 5.25 -1.81
CA GLY A 44 -11.53 6.47 -2.62
C GLY A 44 -12.77 6.61 -3.51
N ALA A 45 -13.17 5.55 -4.22
CA ALA A 45 -14.35 5.54 -5.07
C ALA A 45 -15.64 5.83 -4.28
N ALA A 46 -15.82 5.16 -3.13
CA ALA A 46 -16.98 5.38 -2.27
C ALA A 46 -17.04 6.83 -1.76
N MET A 47 -15.93 7.37 -1.24
CA MET A 47 -15.89 8.75 -0.75
C MET A 47 -16.11 9.79 -1.86
N MET A 48 -15.60 9.54 -3.06
CA MET A 48 -15.85 10.41 -4.21
C MET A 48 -17.32 10.37 -4.65
N ALA A 49 -17.97 9.20 -4.61
CA ALA A 49 -19.39 9.08 -4.89
C ALA A 49 -20.21 9.84 -3.84
N GLU A 50 -19.88 9.66 -2.57
CA GLU A 50 -20.55 10.33 -1.45
C GLU A 50 -20.41 11.86 -1.53
N ALA A 51 -19.22 12.35 -1.88
CA ALA A 51 -18.97 13.79 -2.05
C ALA A 51 -19.80 14.44 -3.16
N LYS A 52 -20.27 13.65 -4.15
CA LYS A 52 -21.21 14.15 -5.18
C LYS A 52 -22.63 14.27 -4.65
N ALA A 53 -23.04 13.36 -3.77
CA ALA A 53 -24.37 13.37 -3.15
C ALA A 53 -24.47 14.37 -2.00
N GLN A 54 -23.40 14.50 -1.20
CA GLN A 54 -23.38 15.29 0.02
C GLN A 54 -22.26 16.37 0.00
N PRO A 55 -22.62 17.66 -0.16
CA PRO A 55 -21.64 18.75 -0.20
C PRO A 55 -20.76 18.85 1.05
N LYS A 56 -21.28 18.47 2.23
CA LYS A 56 -20.51 18.45 3.49
C LYS A 56 -19.30 17.51 3.40
N ILE A 57 -19.46 16.35 2.75
CA ILE A 57 -18.39 15.37 2.57
C ILE A 57 -17.32 15.93 1.63
N LYS A 58 -17.70 16.67 0.59
CA LYS A 58 -16.73 17.36 -0.28
C LYS A 58 -15.87 18.36 0.50
N THR A 59 -16.48 19.14 1.39
CA THR A 59 -15.74 20.08 2.27
C THR A 59 -14.83 19.35 3.24
N PHE A 60 -15.30 18.26 3.85
CA PHE A 60 -14.47 17.42 4.71
C PHE A 60 -13.26 16.85 3.95
N LEU A 61 -13.46 16.35 2.72
CA LEU A 61 -12.37 15.85 1.89
C LEU A 61 -11.35 16.95 1.55
N ASP A 62 -11.77 18.18 1.22
CA ASP A 62 -10.85 19.32 1.02
C ASP A 62 -9.94 19.53 2.24
N GLN A 63 -10.51 19.52 3.46
CA GLN A 63 -9.75 19.68 4.70
C GLN A 63 -8.77 18.52 4.94
N VAL A 64 -9.23 17.28 4.74
CA VAL A 64 -8.37 16.09 4.87
C VAL A 64 -7.22 16.14 3.87
N LEU A 65 -7.51 16.46 2.61
CA LEU A 65 -6.49 16.54 1.56
C LEU A 65 -5.45 17.63 1.89
N LYS A 66 -5.87 18.82 2.34
CA LYS A 66 -4.94 19.90 2.77
C LYS A 66 -4.03 19.48 3.93
N SER A 67 -4.57 18.69 4.86
CA SER A 67 -3.79 18.23 6.02
C SER A 67 -2.83 17.07 5.69
N ARG A 68 -3.17 16.17 4.75
CA ARG A 68 -2.43 14.93 4.49
C ARG A 68 -1.54 14.97 3.26
N ILE A 69 -1.88 15.76 2.24
CA ILE A 69 -1.07 15.86 1.02
C ILE A 69 -0.12 17.05 1.17
N LYS A 70 1.19 16.78 1.15
CA LYS A 70 2.25 17.79 1.32
C LYS A 70 3.08 18.03 0.06
N GLU A 71 3.08 17.07 -0.84
CA GLU A 71 3.83 17.18 -2.09
C GLU A 71 3.16 18.19 -3.04
N LYS A 72 3.90 19.23 -3.43
CA LYS A 72 3.41 20.33 -4.28
C LYS A 72 2.74 19.83 -5.57
N ARG A 73 3.36 18.84 -6.25
CA ARG A 73 2.81 18.24 -7.47
C ARG A 73 1.42 17.65 -7.28
N ASN A 74 1.18 16.99 -6.15
CA ASN A 74 -0.11 16.38 -5.85
C ASN A 74 -1.15 17.42 -5.43
N ILE A 75 -0.72 18.45 -4.70
CA ILE A 75 -1.57 19.60 -4.35
C ILE A 75 -2.07 20.29 -5.62
N GLU A 76 -1.16 20.67 -6.53
CA GLU A 76 -1.50 21.32 -7.81
C GLU A 76 -2.44 20.45 -8.65
N PHE A 77 -2.20 19.13 -8.69
CA PHE A 77 -3.07 18.20 -9.39
C PHE A 77 -4.49 18.20 -8.80
N LEU A 78 -4.62 18.14 -7.47
CA LEU A 78 -5.92 18.12 -6.79
C LEU A 78 -6.67 19.45 -6.91
N GLN A 79 -5.93 20.58 -6.89
CA GLN A 79 -6.49 21.90 -7.16
C GLN A 79 -7.03 22.01 -8.58
N LYS A 80 -6.24 21.61 -9.58
CA LYS A 80 -6.68 21.57 -10.98
C LYS A 80 -7.91 20.70 -11.20
N LYS A 81 -8.08 19.64 -10.40
CA LYS A 81 -9.25 18.75 -10.46
C LYS A 81 -10.42 19.19 -9.58
N GLY A 82 -10.31 20.33 -8.89
CA GLY A 82 -11.37 20.88 -8.05
C GLY A 82 -11.67 20.10 -6.78
N TRP A 83 -10.73 19.25 -6.34
CA TRP A 83 -10.81 18.48 -5.09
C TRP A 83 -10.17 19.20 -3.91
N MET A 84 -9.29 20.16 -4.19
CA MET A 84 -8.69 21.00 -3.18
C MET A 84 -8.87 22.47 -3.55
N LYS A 85 -9.30 23.32 -2.61
CA LYS A 85 -9.32 24.77 -2.81
C LYS A 85 -7.93 25.33 -2.54
N GLU A 86 -7.55 26.39 -3.24
CA GLU A 86 -6.37 27.17 -2.87
C GLU A 86 -6.47 27.59 -1.39
N PRO A 87 -5.34 27.64 -0.66
CA PRO A 87 -5.32 28.15 0.71
C PRO A 87 -5.90 29.56 0.81
#